data_AF-A0A6V7FJX1-F1
#
_entry.id   AF-A0A6V7FJX1-F1
#
_cell.length_a   1.000
_cell.length_b   1.000
_cell.length_c   1.000
_cell.angle_alpha   90.00
_cell.angle_beta   90.00
_cell.angle_gamma   90.00
#
_symmetry.space_group_name_H-M   'P 1'
#
loop_
_entity.id
_entity.type
_entity.pdbx_description
1 polymer ?
#
loop_
_entity_poly.entity_id
_entity_poly.type
_entity_poly.pdbx_seq_one_letter_code
_entity_poly.pdbx_strand_id
1 'polypeptide(L)'
;MSNLVRPQVFNSLLEKVGLAQLDPGEISVLFSSIPPQYGQSLVAGLQQKDATSTNQIRAWALALKLHSRIIKSISNTISLSAVYATCKLKGAKLVGDLLASVERGDANATEFLTAHLREGFKAVRAQGLPALLGLSGAPAPAAGQQQEHRQSAPSNNGINSMPPPGDDADTTSGQEHPRQQHRPGPQQQRQHQRDQHHVQPQRHNQQQSGGQQRQHQPPSRSDNRSQSQQARDYEDRRVVSHPTRDRQQQGSSVGPRVPEESKYDQKACFGRDTAIQFERCVNNQNTNYTVNIAIAKANGQSTRGGMNWDGKITLMCVPKEVQLITAVLRGFLPKARFAGHGANNEKWIEVQETADQYAGAIRFTIAQGKDIRNVNVGPDDVGEVLAMFYRTCKDQLKEKDGYLVDQAIRRAADLHTKSQAAKEARGGAGGGQRQQGNGYGQQRRTG
;
A
#
# COMPACT_ATOMS: atom_id res chain seq x y z
N MET A 1 -3.11 -2.26 -27.05
CA MET A 1 -3.83 -3.23 -26.20
C MET A 1 -2.79 -4.22 -25.67
N SER A 2 -2.52 -4.21 -24.37
CA SER A 2 -1.53 -5.10 -23.76
C SER A 2 -2.08 -6.53 -23.70
N ASN A 3 -1.43 -7.46 -24.41
CA ASN A 3 -1.71 -8.89 -24.33
C ASN A 3 -1.22 -9.45 -22.98
N LEU A 4 -1.89 -9.07 -21.89
CA LEU A 4 -1.72 -9.72 -20.59
C LEU A 4 -2.24 -11.14 -20.72
N VAL A 5 -1.32 -12.11 -20.61
CA VAL A 5 -1.67 -13.54 -20.63
C VAL A 5 -2.64 -13.79 -19.48
N ARG A 6 -3.83 -14.30 -19.80
CA ARG A 6 -4.83 -14.61 -18.78
C ARG A 6 -4.29 -15.74 -17.89
N PRO A 7 -4.46 -15.66 -16.55
CA PRO A 7 -4.03 -16.71 -15.63
C PRO A 7 -4.51 -18.12 -16.03
N GLN A 8 -5.71 -18.24 -16.61
CA GLN A 8 -6.23 -19.54 -17.08
C GLN A 8 -5.38 -20.16 -18.20
N VAL A 9 -4.85 -19.35 -19.12
CA VAL A 9 -4.00 -19.82 -20.21
C VAL A 9 -2.67 -20.31 -19.64
N PHE A 10 -2.09 -19.57 -18.70
CA PHE A 10 -0.85 -19.97 -18.03
C PHE A 10 -1.03 -21.27 -17.24
N ASN A 11 -2.14 -21.44 -16.50
CA ASN A 11 -2.44 -22.66 -15.77
C ASN A 11 -2.48 -23.89 -16.69
N SER A 12 -3.18 -23.79 -17.83
CA SER A 12 -3.26 -24.88 -18.80
C SER A 12 -1.90 -25.26 -19.39
N LEU A 13 -0.99 -24.28 -19.50
CA LEU A 13 0.37 -24.53 -19.98
C LEU A 13 1.23 -25.21 -18.92
N LEU A 14 1.09 -24.82 -17.64
CA LEU A 14 1.76 -25.47 -16.51
C LEU A 14 1.33 -26.95 -16.38
N GLU A 15 0.04 -27.24 -16.51
CA GLU A 15 -0.46 -28.62 -16.52
C GLU A 15 0.16 -29.44 -17.66
N LYS A 16 0.21 -28.87 -18.87
CA LYS A 16 0.79 -29.53 -20.05
C LYS A 16 2.28 -29.84 -19.93
N VAL A 17 3.03 -29.09 -19.12
CA VAL A 17 4.46 -29.37 -18.86
C VAL A 17 4.69 -30.18 -17.58
N GLY A 18 3.63 -30.75 -17.00
CA GLY A 18 3.70 -31.62 -15.82
C GLY A 18 3.93 -30.86 -14.51
N LEU A 19 3.60 -29.56 -14.46
CA LEU A 19 3.71 -28.72 -13.26
C LEU A 19 2.37 -28.54 -12.53
N ALA A 20 1.44 -29.48 -12.71
CA ALA A 20 0.09 -29.50 -12.12
C ALA A 20 0.03 -29.56 -10.57
N GLN A 21 1.18 -29.52 -9.88
CA GLN A 21 1.27 -29.59 -8.42
C GLN A 21 1.32 -28.21 -7.74
N LEU A 22 1.02 -27.12 -8.44
CA LEU A 22 0.88 -25.80 -7.83
C LEU A 22 -0.59 -25.54 -7.59
N ASP A 23 -0.96 -25.14 -6.37
CA ASP A 23 -2.33 -24.74 -6.09
C ASP A 23 -2.66 -23.41 -6.81
N PRO A 24 -3.94 -23.10 -7.09
CA PRO A 24 -4.31 -21.87 -7.80
C PRO A 24 -3.81 -20.57 -7.14
N GLY A 25 -3.63 -20.56 -5.82
CA GLY A 25 -3.07 -19.44 -5.07
C GLY A 25 -1.57 -19.29 -5.32
N GLU A 26 -0.81 -20.39 -5.27
CA GLU A 26 0.60 -20.44 -5.63
C GLU A 26 0.82 -19.95 -7.07
N ILE A 27 -0.02 -20.37 -8.02
CA ILE A 27 0.13 -19.93 -9.41
C ILE A 27 -0.11 -18.42 -9.56
N SER A 28 -1.10 -17.87 -8.84
CA SER A 28 -1.36 -16.42 -8.84
C SER A 28 -0.18 -15.62 -8.28
N VAL A 29 0.43 -16.11 -7.20
CA VAL A 29 1.64 -15.49 -6.63
C VAL A 29 2.84 -15.64 -7.57
N LEU A 30 3.03 -16.82 -8.19
CA LEU A 30 4.06 -17.06 -9.19
C LEU A 30 3.95 -16.05 -10.34
N PHE A 31 2.75 -15.91 -10.90
CA PHE A 31 2.48 -15.06 -12.05
C PHE A 31 2.64 -13.58 -11.73
N SER A 32 2.17 -13.14 -10.56
CA SER A 32 2.35 -11.75 -10.10
C SER A 32 3.79 -11.40 -9.71
N SER A 33 4.61 -12.41 -9.41
CA SER A 33 6.02 -12.22 -9.04
C SER A 33 6.97 -12.23 -10.23
N ILE A 34 6.54 -12.76 -11.38
CA ILE A 34 7.28 -12.70 -12.64
C ILE A 34 7.03 -11.31 -13.25
N PRO A 35 8.07 -10.50 -13.51
CA PRO A 35 7.87 -9.21 -14.15
C PRO A 35 7.14 -9.37 -15.49
N PRO A 36 6.14 -8.53 -15.81
CA PRO A 36 5.24 -8.72 -16.97
C PRO A 36 5.95 -8.96 -18.30
N GLN A 37 7.09 -8.30 -18.51
CA GLN A 37 7.92 -8.42 -19.70
C GLN A 37 8.50 -9.85 -19.92
N TYR A 38 8.65 -10.63 -18.85
CA TYR A 38 9.15 -12.00 -18.91
C TYR A 38 8.02 -13.03 -18.95
N GLY A 39 6.85 -12.68 -18.42
CA GLY A 39 5.67 -13.54 -18.45
C GLY A 39 5.31 -13.98 -19.87
N GLN A 40 5.39 -13.06 -20.84
CA GLN A 40 5.13 -13.39 -22.25
C GLN A 40 6.19 -14.31 -22.86
N SER A 41 7.48 -14.05 -22.60
CA SER A 41 8.58 -14.88 -23.11
C SER A 41 8.53 -16.30 -22.55
N LEU A 42 8.22 -16.43 -21.25
CA LEU A 42 8.03 -17.73 -20.58
C LEU A 42 6.81 -18.48 -21.12
N VAL A 43 5.70 -17.78 -21.37
CA VAL A 43 4.49 -18.36 -21.97
C VAL A 43 4.77 -18.84 -23.39
N ALA A 44 5.45 -18.03 -24.20
CA ALA A 44 5.84 -18.40 -25.55
C ALA A 44 6.77 -19.63 -25.55
N GLY A 45 7.77 -19.66 -24.67
CA GLY A 45 8.66 -20.81 -24.52
C GLY A 45 7.93 -22.07 -24.03
N LEU A 46 6.97 -21.94 -23.11
CA LEU A 46 6.11 -23.06 -22.69
C LEU A 46 5.24 -23.59 -23.83
N GLN A 47 4.66 -22.70 -24.65
CA GLN A 47 3.87 -23.09 -25.83
C GLN A 47 4.73 -23.85 -26.84
N GLN A 48 5.99 -23.44 -27.00
CA GLN A 48 6.98 -24.08 -27.87
C GLN A 48 7.63 -25.33 -27.25
N LYS A 49 7.28 -25.69 -26.01
CA LYS A 49 7.93 -26.76 -25.22
C LYS A 49 9.45 -26.60 -25.10
N ASP A 50 9.93 -25.36 -25.07
CA ASP A 50 11.34 -25.06 -24.86
C ASP A 50 11.80 -25.57 -23.49
N ALA A 51 12.88 -26.35 -23.50
CA ALA A 51 13.46 -26.95 -22.30
C ALA A 51 13.96 -25.89 -21.32
N THR A 52 14.47 -24.75 -21.84
CA THR A 52 14.99 -23.65 -21.02
C THR A 52 13.86 -23.01 -20.21
N SER A 53 12.77 -22.65 -20.89
CA SER A 53 11.58 -22.07 -20.27
C SER A 53 10.93 -23.03 -19.27
N THR A 54 10.86 -24.33 -19.60
CA THR A 54 10.34 -25.37 -18.69
C THR A 54 11.18 -25.47 -17.42
N ASN A 55 12.51 -25.46 -17.54
CA ASN A 55 13.43 -25.51 -16.40
C ASN A 55 13.38 -24.23 -15.55
N GLN A 56 13.26 -23.05 -16.17
CA GLN A 56 13.10 -21.80 -15.45
C GLN A 56 11.82 -21.78 -14.62
N ILE A 57 10.72 -22.27 -15.16
CA ILE A 57 9.44 -22.31 -14.43
C ILE A 57 9.47 -23.34 -13.32
N ARG A 58 10.11 -24.50 -13.52
CA ARG A 58 10.36 -25.46 -12.44
C ARG A 58 11.16 -24.82 -11.30
N ALA A 59 12.22 -24.08 -11.62
CA ALA A 59 13.02 -23.38 -10.62
C ALA A 59 12.21 -22.31 -9.87
N TRP A 60 11.35 -21.56 -10.58
CA TRP A 60 10.46 -20.57 -9.98
C TRP A 60 9.37 -21.19 -9.09
N ALA A 61 8.73 -22.26 -9.55
CA ALA A 61 7.74 -23.02 -8.79
C ALA A 61 8.35 -23.55 -7.48
N LEU A 62 9.57 -24.10 -7.56
CA LEU A 62 10.29 -24.58 -6.39
C LEU A 62 10.69 -23.42 -5.47
N ALA A 63 11.19 -22.31 -6.01
CA ALA A 63 11.50 -21.11 -5.21
C ALA A 63 10.27 -20.56 -4.50
N LEU A 64 9.09 -20.59 -5.13
CA LEU A 64 7.84 -20.18 -4.52
C LEU A 64 7.42 -21.10 -3.37
N LYS A 65 7.48 -22.42 -3.57
CA LYS A 65 7.20 -23.40 -2.50
C LYS A 65 8.14 -23.21 -1.32
N LEU A 66 9.43 -22.99 -1.59
CA LEU A 66 10.42 -22.70 -0.55
C LEU A 66 10.14 -21.35 0.13
N HIS A 67 9.76 -20.31 -0.62
CA HIS A 67 9.46 -18.99 -0.09
C HIS A 67 8.26 -19.01 0.87
N SER A 68 7.18 -19.71 0.51
CA SER A 68 6.02 -19.92 1.38
C SER A 68 6.40 -20.58 2.71
N ARG A 69 7.28 -21.58 2.67
CA ARG A 69 7.78 -22.28 3.86
C ARG A 69 8.75 -21.41 4.67
N ILE A 70 9.66 -20.68 4.02
CA ILE A 70 10.60 -19.74 4.66
C ILE A 70 9.85 -18.62 5.39
N ILE A 71 8.77 -18.08 4.80
CA ILE A 71 7.93 -17.06 5.46
C ILE A 71 7.34 -17.59 6.77
N LYS A 72 6.93 -18.86 6.79
CA LYS A 72 6.35 -19.50 7.99
C LYS A 72 7.40 -19.79 9.06
N SER A 73 8.60 -20.20 8.65
CA SER A 73 9.60 -20.75 9.57
C SER A 73 10.67 -19.75 10.02
N ILE A 74 10.96 -18.70 9.23
CA ILE A 74 12.06 -17.76 9.51
C ILE A 74 11.55 -16.32 9.60
N SER A 75 11.03 -15.78 8.50
CA SER A 75 10.66 -14.35 8.45
C SER A 75 9.76 -14.02 7.27
N ASN A 76 8.75 -13.19 7.53
CA ASN A 76 7.80 -12.68 6.54
C ASN A 76 8.37 -11.59 5.61
N THR A 77 9.59 -11.12 5.84
CA THR A 77 10.20 -10.02 5.06
C THR A 77 11.09 -10.51 3.91
N ILE A 78 11.38 -11.81 3.83
CA ILE A 78 12.26 -12.36 2.80
C ILE A 78 11.54 -12.32 1.45
N SER A 79 12.16 -11.73 0.43
CA SER A 79 11.57 -11.63 -0.90
C SER A 79 11.69 -12.93 -1.68
N LEU A 80 10.70 -13.22 -2.54
CA LEU A 80 10.75 -14.39 -3.43
C LEU A 80 11.95 -14.34 -4.37
N SER A 81 12.34 -13.15 -4.83
CA SER A 81 13.53 -12.96 -5.67
C SER A 81 14.82 -13.37 -4.96
N ALA A 82 14.94 -13.13 -3.65
CA ALA A 82 16.09 -13.57 -2.86
C ALA A 82 16.10 -15.10 -2.73
N VAL A 83 14.95 -15.74 -2.50
CA VAL A 83 14.84 -17.21 -2.44
C VAL A 83 15.22 -17.83 -3.78
N TYR A 84 14.72 -17.28 -4.89
CA TYR A 84 15.06 -17.75 -6.23
C TYR A 84 16.56 -17.63 -6.51
N ALA A 85 17.15 -16.45 -6.27
CA ALA A 85 18.58 -16.23 -6.45
C ALA A 85 19.42 -17.18 -5.60
N THR A 86 18.98 -17.43 -4.36
CA THR A 86 19.65 -18.38 -3.45
C THR A 86 19.59 -19.80 -4.01
N CYS A 87 18.43 -20.24 -4.50
CA CYS A 87 18.29 -21.55 -5.14
C CYS A 87 19.17 -21.69 -6.38
N LYS A 88 19.32 -20.62 -7.17
CA LYS A 88 20.20 -20.61 -8.34
C LYS A 88 21.67 -20.66 -7.97
N LEU A 89 22.09 -19.92 -6.94
CA LEU A 89 23.49 -19.81 -6.52
C LEU A 89 23.98 -21.00 -5.71
N LYS A 90 23.12 -21.58 -4.86
CA LYS A 90 23.49 -22.62 -3.89
C LYS A 90 22.90 -23.99 -4.21
N GLY A 91 21.97 -24.05 -5.15
CA GLY A 91 21.22 -25.24 -5.50
C GLY A 91 19.94 -25.38 -4.69
N ALA A 92 18.83 -25.63 -5.39
CA ALA A 92 17.51 -25.87 -4.84
C ALA A 92 17.47 -26.96 -3.75
N LYS A 93 18.23 -28.04 -3.95
CA LYS A 93 18.30 -29.17 -3.01
C LYS A 93 18.84 -28.74 -1.65
N LEU A 94 19.98 -28.03 -1.64
CA LEU A 94 20.58 -27.53 -0.40
C LEU A 94 19.64 -26.60 0.36
N VAL A 95 18.99 -25.67 -0.35
CA VAL A 95 18.02 -24.75 0.27
C VAL A 95 16.83 -25.52 0.86
N GLY A 96 16.34 -26.55 0.17
CA GLY A 96 15.28 -27.43 0.66
C GLY A 96 15.68 -28.25 1.89
N ASP A 97 16.89 -28.82 1.89
CA ASP A 97 17.42 -29.62 3.00
C ASP A 97 17.63 -28.75 4.25
N LEU A 98 18.20 -27.55 4.08
CA LEU A 98 18.35 -26.56 5.15
C LEU A 98 16.99 -26.16 5.72
N LEU A 99 16.00 -25.86 4.85
CA LEU A 99 14.66 -25.48 5.30
C LEU A 99 13.96 -26.60 6.06
N ALA A 100 14.12 -27.85 5.65
CA ALA A 100 13.60 -28.99 6.39
C ALA A 100 14.25 -29.12 7.78
N SER A 101 15.54 -28.80 7.93
CA SER A 101 16.21 -28.74 9.24
C SER A 101 15.71 -27.56 10.08
N VAL A 102 15.50 -26.38 9.49
CA VAL A 102 14.91 -25.23 10.17
C VAL A 102 13.53 -25.55 10.74
N GLU A 103 12.69 -26.23 9.97
CA GLU A 103 11.35 -26.65 10.42
C GLU A 103 11.37 -27.65 11.57
N ARG A 104 12.48 -28.40 11.73
CA ARG A 104 12.72 -29.26 12.90
C ARG A 104 13.28 -28.50 14.11
N GLY A 105 13.48 -27.18 14.00
CA GLY A 105 14.00 -26.34 15.08
C GLY A 105 15.53 -26.25 15.15
N ASP A 106 16.25 -26.62 14.10
CA ASP A 106 17.72 -26.50 14.06
C ASP A 106 18.15 -25.02 13.91
N ALA A 107 18.71 -24.47 15.00
CA ALA A 107 19.19 -23.09 15.05
C ALA A 107 20.36 -22.84 14.09
N ASN A 108 21.27 -23.80 13.92
CA ASN A 108 22.41 -23.67 13.00
C ASN A 108 21.91 -23.63 11.55
N ALA A 109 20.98 -24.53 11.20
CA ALA A 109 20.36 -24.51 9.87
C ALA A 109 19.63 -23.19 9.60
N THR A 110 19.04 -22.58 10.64
CA THR A 110 18.36 -21.27 10.53
C THR A 110 19.36 -20.17 10.21
N GLU A 111 20.50 -20.16 10.89
CA GLU A 111 21.57 -19.20 10.63
C GLU A 111 22.16 -19.37 9.23
N PHE A 112 22.47 -20.60 8.83
CA PHE A 112 22.99 -20.90 7.48
C PHE A 112 22.02 -20.51 6.37
N LEU A 113 20.74 -20.86 6.51
CA LEU A 113 19.73 -20.51 5.53
C LEU A 113 19.54 -18.98 5.46
N THR A 114 19.54 -18.30 6.60
CA THR A 114 19.46 -16.82 6.64
C THR A 114 20.66 -16.16 5.97
N ALA A 115 21.87 -16.68 6.19
CA ALA A 115 23.09 -16.18 5.53
C ALA A 115 23.01 -16.33 4.01
N HIS A 116 22.59 -17.49 3.51
CA HIS A 116 22.41 -17.72 2.08
C HIS A 116 21.31 -16.85 1.46
N LEU A 117 20.21 -16.62 2.17
CA LEU A 117 19.15 -15.72 1.70
C LEU A 117 19.63 -14.27 1.59
N ARG A 118 20.50 -13.81 2.52
CA ARG A 118 21.15 -12.50 2.41
C ARG A 118 22.08 -12.42 1.21
N GLU A 119 22.84 -13.48 0.91
CA GLU A 119 23.69 -13.56 -0.29
C GLU A 119 22.85 -13.50 -1.56
N GLY A 120 21.75 -14.26 -1.63
CA GLY A 120 20.81 -14.21 -2.75
C GLY A 120 20.24 -12.81 -2.96
N PHE A 121 19.84 -12.13 -1.87
CA PHE A 121 19.37 -10.75 -1.94
C PHE A 121 20.45 -9.78 -2.44
N LYS A 122 21.70 -9.91 -1.97
CA LYS A 122 22.83 -9.11 -2.47
C LYS A 122 23.06 -9.33 -3.96
N ALA A 123 22.96 -10.57 -4.43
CA ALA A 123 23.11 -10.90 -5.85
C ALA A 123 22.00 -10.26 -6.70
N VAL A 124 20.75 -10.31 -6.25
CA VAL A 124 19.62 -9.64 -6.93
C VAL A 124 19.86 -8.13 -7.01
N ARG A 125 20.38 -7.51 -5.95
CA ARG A 125 20.69 -6.08 -5.94
C ARG A 125 21.85 -5.71 -6.87
N ALA A 126 22.88 -6.56 -6.94
CA ALA A 126 24.07 -6.30 -7.74
C ALA A 126 23.85 -6.51 -9.25
N GLN A 127 23.15 -7.57 -9.63
CA GLN A 127 23.02 -8.00 -11.03
C GLN A 127 21.64 -7.71 -11.62
N GLY A 128 20.64 -7.46 -10.78
CA GLY A 128 19.25 -7.48 -11.16
C GLY A 128 18.73 -8.91 -11.34
N LEU A 129 17.45 -9.10 -11.02
CA LEU A 129 16.77 -10.37 -11.26
C LEU A 129 16.82 -10.83 -12.74
N PRO A 130 16.73 -9.95 -13.77
CA PRO A 130 16.78 -10.37 -15.17
C PRO A 130 18.09 -11.06 -15.58
N ALA A 131 19.23 -10.52 -15.15
CA ALA A 131 20.53 -11.13 -15.42
C ALA A 131 20.65 -12.47 -14.71
N LEU A 132 20.19 -12.56 -13.47
CA LEU A 132 20.10 -13.81 -12.72
C LEU A 132 19.12 -14.81 -13.33
N LEU A 133 18.20 -14.41 -14.21
CA LEU A 133 17.34 -15.32 -14.95
C LEU A 133 17.96 -15.77 -16.28
N GLY A 134 19.10 -15.21 -16.68
CA GLY A 134 19.66 -15.43 -18.01
C GLY A 134 18.82 -14.78 -19.12
N LEU A 135 18.03 -13.75 -18.77
CA LEU A 135 17.09 -13.09 -19.68
C LEU A 135 17.68 -11.81 -20.32
N SER A 136 18.94 -11.46 -20.02
CA SER A 136 19.63 -10.27 -20.55
C SER A 136 20.00 -10.33 -22.05
N GLY A 137 19.46 -11.29 -22.82
CA GLY A 137 19.75 -11.45 -24.24
C GLY A 137 18.62 -11.06 -25.21
N ALA A 138 17.44 -10.66 -24.73
CA ALA A 138 16.35 -10.27 -25.64
C ALA A 138 16.63 -8.85 -26.18
N PRO A 139 16.79 -8.66 -27.50
CA PRO A 139 16.92 -7.32 -28.07
C PRO A 139 15.66 -6.52 -27.70
N ALA A 140 15.85 -5.30 -27.21
CA ALA A 140 14.74 -4.39 -26.96
C ALA A 140 13.89 -4.30 -28.23
N PRO A 141 12.54 -4.34 -28.14
CA PRO A 141 11.71 -4.13 -29.32
C PRO A 141 12.06 -2.77 -29.90
N ALA A 142 12.57 -2.78 -31.14
CA ALA A 142 12.95 -1.57 -31.84
C ALA A 142 11.74 -0.63 -31.88
N ALA A 143 11.83 0.46 -31.12
CA ALA A 143 10.89 1.57 -31.25
C ALA A 143 10.98 2.04 -32.71
N GLY A 144 9.83 2.01 -33.40
CA GLY A 144 9.74 2.32 -34.83
C GLY A 144 10.45 3.63 -35.15
N GLN A 145 11.50 3.54 -35.96
CA GLN A 145 12.09 4.70 -36.61
C GLN A 145 11.06 5.21 -37.63
N GLN A 146 10.42 6.33 -37.31
CA GLN A 146 9.82 7.21 -38.30
C GLN A 146 10.93 7.68 -39.23
N GLN A 147 10.80 7.27 -40.48
CA GLN A 147 11.65 7.64 -41.60
C GLN A 147 11.35 9.10 -41.96
N GLU A 148 12.07 10.06 -41.39
CA GLU A 148 12.08 11.42 -41.92
C GLU A 148 13.05 11.50 -43.10
N HIS A 149 12.47 11.65 -44.28
CA HIS A 149 13.13 12.12 -45.49
C HIS A 149 13.74 13.52 -45.26
N ARG A 150 15.07 13.63 -45.29
CA ARG A 150 15.74 14.83 -45.79
C ARG A 150 16.92 14.47 -46.67
N GLN A 151 16.76 14.78 -47.95
CA GLN A 151 17.83 14.90 -48.94
C GLN A 151 18.58 16.22 -48.74
N SER A 152 19.91 16.20 -48.91
CA SER A 152 20.85 17.24 -49.42
C SER A 152 22.24 16.99 -48.78
N ALA A 153 23.19 16.33 -49.45
CA ALA A 153 24.18 16.85 -50.41
C ALA A 153 25.60 16.91 -49.78
N PRO A 154 26.69 16.77 -50.56
CA PRO A 154 27.90 16.08 -50.13
C PRO A 154 29.05 17.02 -49.79
N SER A 155 29.96 16.57 -48.90
CA SER A 155 31.30 17.15 -48.77
C SER A 155 32.34 16.05 -48.64
N ASN A 156 33.33 16.18 -49.53
CA ASN A 156 34.49 15.34 -49.75
C ASN A 156 35.68 15.83 -48.91
N ASN A 157 36.76 15.04 -48.89
CA ASN A 157 38.07 15.20 -48.22
C ASN A 157 38.13 14.52 -46.83
N GLY A 158 38.92 13.49 -46.56
CA GLY A 158 40.17 13.06 -47.19
C GLY A 158 41.35 13.55 -46.35
N ILE A 159 42.06 12.63 -45.69
CA ILE A 159 43.52 12.54 -45.49
C ILE A 159 43.85 11.74 -44.22
N ASN A 160 44.51 10.61 -44.46
CA ASN A 160 45.56 9.91 -43.70
C ASN A 160 45.97 10.48 -42.34
N SER A 161 46.14 9.60 -41.35
CA SER A 161 47.45 9.37 -40.70
C SER A 161 47.48 8.06 -39.92
N MET A 162 48.58 7.34 -40.13
CA MET A 162 48.99 6.05 -39.60
C MET A 162 49.27 6.05 -38.08
N PRO A 163 49.42 4.86 -37.45
CA PRO A 163 49.68 4.68 -36.03
C PRO A 163 51.19 4.69 -35.71
N PRO A 164 51.59 4.79 -34.43
CA PRO A 164 52.89 4.33 -34.00
C PRO A 164 52.86 2.93 -33.32
N PRO A 165 53.98 2.19 -33.38
CA PRO A 165 54.21 0.85 -32.84
C PRO A 165 54.54 0.92 -31.33
N GLY A 166 54.48 -0.12 -30.52
CA GLY A 166 55.10 -1.45 -30.64
C GLY A 166 56.32 -1.52 -29.71
N ASP A 167 56.55 -2.71 -29.16
CA ASP A 167 57.76 -3.19 -28.45
C ASP A 167 57.84 -2.85 -26.96
N ASP A 168 58.32 -3.71 -26.05
CA ASP A 168 58.58 -5.16 -26.02
C ASP A 168 59.08 -5.44 -24.58
N ALA A 169 58.84 -6.67 -24.10
CA ALA A 169 59.69 -7.42 -23.14
C ALA A 169 59.88 -6.82 -21.70
N ASP A 170 60.19 -7.55 -20.64
CA ASP A 170 60.40 -8.97 -20.38
C ASP A 170 60.37 -9.19 -18.84
N THR A 171 60.25 -10.46 -18.43
CA THR A 171 60.79 -11.15 -17.21
C THR A 171 61.29 -10.30 -16.00
N THR A 172 61.09 -10.62 -14.71
CA THR A 172 61.46 -11.86 -14.01
C THR A 172 61.13 -11.73 -12.49
N SER A 173 60.74 -12.85 -11.86
CA SER A 173 61.09 -13.38 -10.51
C SER A 173 61.22 -12.50 -9.24
N GLY A 174 60.71 -13.05 -8.11
CA GLY A 174 61.33 -12.93 -6.78
C GLY A 174 60.37 -12.84 -5.58
N GLN A 175 60.05 -13.98 -4.94
CA GLN A 175 60.36 -14.37 -3.54
C GLN A 175 59.85 -13.46 -2.41
N GLU A 176 58.86 -13.93 -1.63
CA GLU A 176 59.01 -14.59 -0.30
C GLU A 176 59.46 -13.67 0.85
N HIS A 177 58.55 -13.33 1.78
CA HIS A 177 58.49 -13.93 3.12
C HIS A 177 57.42 -13.29 4.05
N PRO A 178 56.97 -14.02 5.10
CA PRO A 178 55.77 -13.71 5.88
C PRO A 178 56.09 -12.91 7.15
N ARG A 179 55.08 -12.21 7.70
CA ARG A 179 55.12 -11.76 9.09
C ARG A 179 53.97 -12.34 9.90
N GLN A 180 54.41 -13.01 10.97
CA GLN A 180 53.70 -13.67 12.04
C GLN A 180 53.04 -12.70 13.03
N GLN A 181 52.04 -13.25 13.74
CA GLN A 181 51.71 -13.07 15.16
C GLN A 181 51.20 -11.69 15.65
N HIS A 182 49.97 -11.65 16.17
CA HIS A 182 49.74 -11.84 17.62
C HIS A 182 48.24 -11.95 17.96
N ARG A 183 47.95 -12.95 18.80
CA ARG A 183 46.73 -13.13 19.61
C ARG A 183 47.16 -12.99 21.08
N PRO A 184 46.34 -12.42 21.96
CA PRO A 184 45.69 -13.20 23.04
C PRO A 184 44.23 -12.72 23.21
N GLY A 185 43.26 -13.37 23.87
CA GLY A 185 43.17 -14.35 24.94
C GLY A 185 41.86 -14.02 25.71
N PRO A 186 41.17 -14.97 26.37
CA PRO A 186 39.72 -14.89 26.63
C PRO A 186 39.34 -14.48 28.07
N GLN A 187 38.10 -14.01 28.28
CA GLN A 187 37.51 -13.86 29.63
C GLN A 187 36.02 -14.26 29.70
N GLN A 188 35.82 -15.43 30.30
CA GLN A 188 34.88 -15.83 31.38
C GLN A 188 33.43 -15.30 31.47
N GLN A 189 32.51 -16.25 31.32
CA GLN A 189 31.46 -16.67 32.27
C GLN A 189 31.04 -15.71 33.40
N ARG A 190 29.74 -15.39 33.44
CA ARG A 190 28.94 -15.45 34.68
C ARG A 190 27.54 -16.02 34.42
N GLN A 191 27.29 -17.17 35.04
CA GLN A 191 25.97 -17.66 35.42
C GLN A 191 25.40 -16.76 36.52
N HIS A 192 24.09 -16.52 36.53
CA HIS A 192 23.30 -16.56 37.77
C HIS A 192 21.85 -16.95 37.48
N GLN A 193 21.45 -18.00 38.21
CA GLN A 193 20.11 -18.50 38.47
C GLN A 193 19.31 -17.53 39.37
N ARG A 194 18.00 -17.78 39.43
CA ARG A 194 16.96 -17.42 40.43
C ARG A 194 15.84 -16.59 39.79
N ASP A 195 14.55 -16.84 40.02
CA ASP A 195 13.85 -17.83 40.83
C ASP A 195 12.45 -18.02 40.22
N GLN A 196 11.91 -19.22 40.42
CA GLN A 196 10.51 -19.57 40.23
C GLN A 196 9.68 -18.88 41.33
N HIS A 197 8.51 -18.30 41.01
CA HIS A 197 7.38 -18.35 41.94
C HIS A 197 6.04 -18.34 41.22
N HIS A 198 5.21 -19.24 41.73
CA HIS A 198 3.90 -19.70 41.31
C HIS A 198 2.89 -19.08 42.29
N VAL A 199 1.85 -18.35 41.84
CA VAL A 199 0.65 -18.12 42.66
C VAL A 199 -0.60 -18.06 41.77
N GLN A 200 -1.54 -18.96 42.08
CA GLN A 200 -2.88 -19.10 41.51
C GLN A 200 -3.85 -18.02 42.02
N PRO A 201 -5.03 -17.85 41.37
CA PRO A 201 -6.01 -16.84 41.72
C PRO A 201 -7.02 -17.35 42.77
N GLN A 202 -7.32 -16.53 43.78
CA GLN A 202 -8.34 -16.82 44.78
C GLN A 202 -9.58 -15.96 44.52
N ARG A 203 -10.65 -16.63 44.07
CA ARG A 203 -12.04 -16.13 44.13
C ARG A 203 -12.44 -15.96 45.58
N HIS A 204 -13.21 -14.92 45.91
CA HIS A 204 -14.25 -15.02 46.94
C HIS A 204 -15.49 -14.20 46.56
N ASN A 205 -16.61 -14.90 46.66
CA ASN A 205 -17.99 -14.49 46.63
C ASN A 205 -18.37 -14.03 48.06
N GLN A 206 -19.24 -13.03 48.21
CA GLN A 206 -20.31 -12.92 49.23
C GLN A 206 -20.91 -11.51 49.11
N GLN A 207 -22.14 -11.37 48.62
CA GLN A 207 -23.42 -11.52 49.33
C GLN A 207 -23.81 -10.32 50.20
N GLN A 208 -24.95 -9.76 49.78
CA GLN A 208 -26.12 -9.38 50.57
C GLN A 208 -26.05 -8.23 51.56
N SER A 209 -27.01 -7.32 51.33
CA SER A 209 -27.92 -6.66 52.28
C SER A 209 -27.93 -5.18 51.97
N GLY A 210 -29.03 -4.54 51.60
CA GLY A 210 -30.38 -4.72 52.11
C GLY A 210 -30.73 -3.45 52.89
N GLY A 211 -31.79 -2.75 52.48
CA GLY A 211 -32.51 -1.86 53.39
C GLY A 211 -32.64 -0.38 53.02
N GLN A 212 -33.90 0.01 52.93
CA GLN A 212 -34.50 1.22 53.52
C GLN A 212 -34.62 2.49 52.65
N GLN A 213 -35.78 2.54 52.00
CA GLN A 213 -36.81 3.58 52.21
C GLN A 213 -36.40 4.81 53.02
N ARG A 214 -36.39 5.98 52.37
CA ARG A 214 -36.92 7.21 52.97
C ARG A 214 -37.71 8.01 51.95
N GLN A 215 -38.97 8.20 52.31
CA GLN A 215 -39.90 9.22 51.84
C GLN A 215 -39.30 10.61 52.11
N HIS A 216 -39.46 11.57 51.20
CA HIS A 216 -39.84 12.95 51.52
C HIS A 216 -40.45 13.63 50.28
N GLN A 217 -41.65 14.16 50.48
CA GLN A 217 -42.43 14.98 49.57
C GLN A 217 -41.95 16.46 49.56
N PRO A 218 -42.45 17.31 48.63
CA PRO A 218 -41.81 18.54 48.14
C PRO A 218 -42.22 19.79 48.95
N PRO A 219 -41.84 21.01 48.52
CA PRO A 219 -42.83 21.79 47.76
C PRO A 219 -42.31 22.88 46.77
N SER A 220 -43.28 23.37 45.99
CA SER A 220 -43.45 24.73 45.41
C SER A 220 -42.67 25.11 44.15
N ARG A 221 -43.32 25.28 42.99
CA ARG A 221 -44.18 26.39 42.50
C ARG A 221 -43.43 27.70 42.20
N SER A 222 -43.26 28.00 40.91
CA SER A 222 -43.62 29.26 40.20
C SER A 222 -43.05 29.14 38.77
N ASP A 223 -43.89 29.01 37.74
CA ASP A 223 -44.63 30.05 37.01
C ASP A 223 -43.78 30.94 36.07
N ASN A 224 -44.31 31.02 34.85
CA ASN A 224 -44.21 32.08 33.86
C ASN A 224 -43.09 32.10 32.80
N ARG A 225 -43.54 31.72 31.59
CA ARG A 225 -43.81 32.60 30.45
C ARG A 225 -42.65 33.37 29.80
N SER A 226 -42.53 33.05 28.50
CA SER A 226 -42.55 33.99 27.37
C SER A 226 -41.26 34.68 26.95
N GLN A 227 -40.96 34.48 25.65
CA GLN A 227 -40.36 35.44 24.70
C GLN A 227 -38.89 35.80 25.01
N SER A 228 -37.95 35.96 24.08
CA SER A 228 -38.05 36.52 22.73
C SER A 228 -36.81 36.11 21.93
N GLN A 229 -36.99 36.10 20.61
CA GLN A 229 -36.06 36.60 19.59
C GLN A 229 -34.72 37.16 20.09
N GLN A 230 -33.62 36.67 19.52
CA GLN A 230 -32.56 37.55 19.02
C GLN A 230 -31.79 36.86 17.88
N ALA A 231 -32.16 37.25 16.67
CA ALA A 231 -31.25 37.27 15.54
C ALA A 231 -30.14 38.27 15.85
N ARG A 232 -28.89 37.87 15.62
CA ARG A 232 -27.77 38.77 15.37
C ARG A 232 -26.89 38.15 14.29
N ASP A 233 -27.10 38.64 13.08
CA ASP A 233 -26.08 39.31 12.27
C ASP A 233 -24.64 38.81 12.46
N TYR A 234 -24.17 38.06 11.47
CA TYR A 234 -22.82 38.19 10.95
C TYR A 234 -22.90 38.06 9.43
N GLU A 235 -23.29 39.16 8.78
CA GLU A 235 -22.89 39.41 7.40
C GLU A 235 -21.48 40.01 7.36
N ASP A 236 -20.83 39.69 6.25
CA ASP A 236 -19.86 40.52 5.54
C ASP A 236 -18.39 40.54 6.01
N ARG A 237 -17.62 39.66 5.37
CA ARG A 237 -16.32 40.07 4.82
C ARG A 237 -16.13 39.48 3.43
N ARG A 238 -16.72 40.14 2.45
CA ARG A 238 -16.31 40.06 1.05
C ARG A 238 -14.89 40.60 0.85
N VAL A 239 -14.12 39.81 0.09
CA VAL A 239 -13.08 40.21 -0.88
C VAL A 239 -11.79 40.74 -0.22
N VAL A 240 -10.61 40.23 -0.58
CA VAL A 240 -9.68 40.93 -1.48
C VAL A 240 -8.55 39.97 -1.90
N SER A 241 -8.46 39.79 -3.21
CA SER A 241 -7.28 39.42 -3.99
C SER A 241 -6.03 40.13 -3.45
N HIS A 242 -4.98 39.41 -3.08
CA HIS A 242 -3.74 40.01 -2.58
C HIS A 242 -3.17 41.05 -3.56
N PRO A 243 -3.12 42.35 -3.21
CA PRO A 243 -2.28 43.31 -3.89
C PRO A 243 -0.90 43.31 -3.23
N THR A 244 0.12 43.20 -4.06
CA THR A 244 1.50 43.56 -3.77
C THR A 244 1.56 44.97 -3.20
N ARG A 245 2.10 45.16 -1.98
CA ARG A 245 2.71 46.43 -1.60
C ARG A 245 3.81 46.28 -0.55
N ASP A 246 5.01 46.53 -1.05
CA ASP A 246 6.19 47.16 -0.46
C ASP A 246 6.24 47.33 1.06
N ARG A 247 7.20 46.62 1.66
CA ARG A 247 7.86 47.04 2.89
C ARG A 247 9.38 47.13 2.61
N GLN A 248 9.83 48.30 2.15
CA GLN A 248 11.18 48.80 2.43
C GLN A 248 11.33 48.99 3.97
N GLN A 249 12.47 48.86 4.64
CA GLN A 249 13.82 48.37 4.37
C GLN A 249 14.49 48.23 5.75
N GLN A 250 15.45 47.30 5.87
CA GLN A 250 16.62 47.19 6.79
C GLN A 250 16.71 45.79 7.42
N GLY A 251 17.71 44.92 7.15
CA GLY A 251 18.89 45.05 6.32
C GLY A 251 19.44 43.68 5.88
N SER A 252 20.12 43.70 4.72
CA SER A 252 21.31 42.91 4.34
C SER A 252 21.36 41.39 4.61
N SER A 253 20.96 40.61 3.60
CA SER A 253 21.87 39.67 2.91
C SER A 253 21.21 39.17 1.62
N VAL A 254 21.87 39.46 0.50
CA VAL A 254 21.39 39.24 -0.87
C VAL A 254 21.64 37.78 -1.25
N GLY A 255 20.55 37.03 -1.39
CA GLY A 255 20.47 35.81 -2.18
C GLY A 255 19.06 35.71 -2.75
N PRO A 256 18.88 35.44 -4.06
CA PRO A 256 17.54 35.27 -4.62
C PRO A 256 16.91 34.01 -4.03
N ARG A 257 16.05 34.16 -3.02
CA ARG A 257 15.08 33.12 -2.65
C ARG A 257 14.06 33.07 -3.77
N VAL A 258 14.28 32.16 -4.70
CA VAL A 258 13.21 31.64 -5.57
C VAL A 258 12.08 31.21 -4.63
N PRO A 259 10.85 31.74 -4.78
CA PRO A 259 9.70 31.16 -4.09
C PRO A 259 9.65 29.70 -4.50
N GLU A 260 9.89 28.80 -3.55
CA GLU A 260 9.75 27.37 -3.77
C GLU A 260 8.27 27.17 -4.12
N GLU A 261 7.96 27.06 -5.41
CA GLU A 261 6.63 26.73 -5.91
C GLU A 261 6.22 25.46 -5.19
N SER A 262 5.35 25.58 -4.18
CA SER A 262 4.80 24.44 -3.48
C SER A 262 4.06 23.64 -4.53
N LYS A 263 4.70 22.60 -5.05
CA LYS A 263 4.13 21.70 -6.05
C LYS A 263 2.89 21.08 -5.42
N TYR A 264 1.72 21.63 -5.71
CA TYR A 264 0.45 21.20 -5.14
C TYR A 264 0.24 19.73 -5.55
N ASP A 265 0.37 18.81 -4.59
CA ASP A 265 0.10 17.38 -4.78
C ASP A 265 -1.41 17.16 -4.73
N GLN A 266 -2.09 17.57 -5.81
CA GLN A 266 -3.54 17.57 -5.96
C GLN A 266 -3.97 16.85 -7.24
N LYS A 267 -5.10 16.15 -7.18
CA LYS A 267 -5.74 15.49 -8.33
C LYS A 267 -7.24 15.66 -8.27
N ALA A 268 -7.83 16.21 -9.33
CA ALA A 268 -9.28 16.25 -9.53
C ALA A 268 -9.72 15.17 -10.53
N CYS A 269 -10.84 14.53 -10.25
CA CYS A 269 -11.52 13.58 -11.13
C CYS A 269 -12.95 14.05 -11.35
N PHE A 270 -13.41 14.03 -12.61
CA PHE A 270 -14.70 14.61 -13.00
C PHE A 270 -15.66 13.50 -13.41
N GLY A 271 -16.80 13.43 -12.73
CA GLY A 271 -17.94 12.60 -13.10
C GLY A 271 -18.90 13.35 -14.03
N ARG A 272 -20.15 12.87 -14.09
CA ARG A 272 -21.21 13.47 -14.91
C ARG A 272 -21.63 14.83 -14.36
N ASP A 273 -22.06 14.86 -13.10
CA ASP A 273 -22.65 16.01 -12.40
C ASP A 273 -21.93 16.35 -11.08
N THR A 274 -20.85 15.64 -10.79
CA THR A 274 -20.02 15.78 -9.58
C THR A 274 -18.54 15.71 -9.95
N ALA A 275 -17.69 16.33 -9.14
CA ALA A 275 -16.24 16.15 -9.23
C ALA A 275 -15.66 15.97 -7.84
N ILE A 276 -14.60 15.18 -7.76
CA ILE A 276 -13.87 14.90 -6.52
C ILE A 276 -12.44 15.38 -6.68
N GLN A 277 -11.91 16.04 -5.66
CA GLN A 277 -10.54 16.51 -5.58
C GLN A 277 -9.87 15.84 -4.38
N PHE A 278 -8.69 15.30 -4.62
CA PHE A 278 -7.78 14.74 -3.63
C PHE A 278 -6.61 15.70 -3.49
N GLU A 279 -6.21 15.96 -2.26
CA GLU A 279 -5.08 16.83 -1.94
C GLU A 279 -4.26 16.18 -0.83
N ARG A 280 -2.97 15.94 -1.09
CA ARG A 280 -2.04 15.58 -0.02
C ARG A 280 -1.60 16.85 0.69
N CYS A 281 -1.97 16.96 1.96
CA CYS A 281 -1.69 18.12 2.80
C CYS A 281 -1.16 17.68 4.17
N VAL A 282 -0.77 18.63 5.01
CA VAL A 282 -0.45 18.35 6.41
C VAL A 282 -1.75 18.32 7.22
N ASN A 283 -1.84 17.43 8.21
CA ASN A 283 -3.01 17.36 9.09
C ASN A 283 -3.19 18.65 9.92
N ASN A 284 -4.35 18.80 10.59
CA ASN A 284 -4.65 19.98 11.41
C ASN A 284 -3.64 20.26 12.55
N GLN A 285 -2.84 19.26 12.94
CA GLN A 285 -1.82 19.39 13.98
C GLN A 285 -0.44 19.76 13.40
N ASN A 286 -0.31 19.86 12.08
CA ASN A 286 0.96 20.03 11.37
C ASN A 286 2.02 18.97 11.69
N THR A 287 1.61 17.76 12.07
CA THR A 287 2.52 16.69 12.52
C THR A 287 2.78 15.62 11.47
N ASN A 288 1.82 15.36 10.58
CA ASN A 288 1.92 14.30 9.58
C ASN A 288 1.18 14.69 8.30
N TYR A 289 1.62 14.13 7.17
CA TYR A 289 0.85 14.21 5.93
C TYR A 289 -0.44 13.38 6.00
N THR A 290 -1.47 13.87 5.34
CA THR A 290 -2.75 13.21 5.14
C THR A 290 -3.31 13.55 3.76
N VAL A 291 -4.46 12.96 3.42
CA VAL A 291 -5.22 13.31 2.22
C VAL A 291 -6.51 14.00 2.63
N ASN A 292 -6.72 15.20 2.11
CA ASN A 292 -7.99 15.91 2.14
C ASN A 292 -8.78 15.57 0.87
N ILE A 293 -10.06 15.24 1.04
CA ILE A 293 -10.96 14.85 -0.05
C ILE A 293 -12.12 15.83 -0.08
N ALA A 294 -12.32 16.48 -1.22
CA ALA A 294 -13.40 17.41 -1.46
C ALA A 294 -14.27 16.92 -2.63
N ILE A 295 -15.60 16.92 -2.47
CA ILE A 295 -16.54 16.62 -3.55
C ILE A 295 -17.51 17.76 -3.79
N ALA A 296 -17.62 18.20 -5.04
CA ALA A 296 -18.48 19.29 -5.49
C ALA A 296 -19.52 18.83 -6.50
N LYS A 297 -20.66 19.52 -6.56
CA LYS A 297 -21.66 19.38 -7.63
C LYS A 297 -21.32 20.33 -8.77
N ALA A 298 -21.69 19.97 -9.99
CA ALA A 298 -21.61 20.88 -11.12
C ALA A 298 -22.50 22.12 -10.89
N ASN A 299 -22.12 23.26 -11.47
CA ASN A 299 -22.96 24.48 -11.46
C ASN A 299 -24.22 24.34 -12.33
N GLY A 300 -24.28 23.32 -13.18
CA GLY A 300 -25.43 23.00 -14.03
C GLY A 300 -25.60 21.50 -14.22
N GLN A 301 -26.04 21.07 -15.40
CA GLN A 301 -26.32 19.65 -15.68
C GLN A 301 -25.06 18.78 -15.86
N SER A 302 -23.89 19.39 -16.05
CA SER A 302 -22.64 18.66 -16.21
C SER A 302 -21.43 19.42 -15.68
N THR A 303 -20.38 18.67 -15.37
CA THR A 303 -19.07 19.19 -14.93
C THR A 303 -18.41 20.15 -15.93
N ARG A 304 -18.81 20.13 -17.21
CA ARG A 304 -18.33 21.06 -18.25
C ARG A 304 -18.72 22.52 -17.99
N GLY A 305 -19.81 22.76 -17.27
CA GLY A 305 -20.26 24.10 -16.89
C GLY A 305 -19.55 24.68 -15.67
N GLY A 306 -18.50 24.02 -15.18
CA GLY A 306 -17.81 24.36 -13.94
C GLY A 306 -18.43 23.68 -12.71
N MET A 307 -17.73 23.83 -11.59
CA MET A 307 -18.02 23.15 -10.32
C MET A 307 -18.35 24.16 -9.21
N ASN A 308 -19.33 23.83 -8.38
CA ASN A 308 -19.66 24.57 -7.17
C ASN A 308 -18.74 24.11 -6.02
N TRP A 309 -17.51 24.62 -6.02
CA TRP A 309 -16.53 24.32 -4.96
C TRP A 309 -16.85 25.00 -3.63
N ASP A 310 -17.65 26.08 -3.62
CA ASP A 310 -18.08 26.72 -2.37
C ASP A 310 -19.03 25.81 -1.57
N GLY A 311 -19.89 25.08 -2.27
CA GLY A 311 -20.80 24.07 -1.70
C GLY A 311 -20.18 22.67 -1.54
N LYS A 312 -18.86 22.52 -1.52
CA LYS A 312 -18.20 21.20 -1.45
C LYS A 312 -18.38 20.49 -0.10
N ILE A 313 -18.48 19.17 -0.11
CA ILE A 313 -18.33 18.35 1.10
C ILE A 313 -16.85 17.99 1.22
N THR A 314 -16.24 18.32 2.36
CA THR A 314 -14.81 18.07 2.62
C THR A 314 -14.62 17.11 3.79
N LEU A 315 -13.65 16.21 3.65
CA LEU A 315 -13.22 15.21 4.60
C LEU A 315 -11.69 15.13 4.64
N MET A 316 -11.11 15.28 5.84
CA MET A 316 -9.68 15.00 6.05
C MET A 316 -9.53 13.57 6.56
N CYS A 317 -8.77 12.74 5.84
CA CYS A 317 -8.58 11.36 6.24
C CYS A 317 -7.76 11.24 7.53
N VAL A 318 -8.09 10.29 8.39
CA VAL A 318 -7.20 9.84 9.48
C VAL A 318 -6.25 8.75 8.96
N PRO A 319 -5.13 8.44 9.65
CA PRO A 319 -4.13 7.48 9.13
C PRO A 319 -4.70 6.11 8.75
N LYS A 320 -5.64 5.59 9.55
CA LYS A 320 -6.32 4.33 9.27
C LYS A 320 -7.12 4.39 7.96
N GLU A 321 -7.76 5.51 7.65
CA GLU A 321 -8.56 5.68 6.44
C GLU A 321 -7.65 5.77 5.22
N VAL A 322 -6.53 6.50 5.31
CA VAL A 322 -5.54 6.54 4.23
C VAL A 322 -5.07 5.13 3.88
N GLN A 323 -4.71 4.32 4.88
CA GLN A 323 -4.28 2.93 4.65
C GLN A 323 -5.38 2.06 4.01
N LEU A 324 -6.61 2.13 4.50
CA LEU A 324 -7.69 1.27 4.02
C LEU A 324 -8.27 1.72 2.66
N ILE A 325 -8.29 3.03 2.38
CA ILE A 325 -8.57 3.53 1.03
C ILE A 325 -7.47 3.08 0.07
N THR A 326 -6.20 3.16 0.48
CA THR A 326 -5.08 2.62 -0.32
C THR A 326 -5.25 1.13 -0.58
N ALA A 327 -5.73 0.36 0.42
CA ALA A 327 -6.03 -1.06 0.25
C ALA A 327 -7.13 -1.32 -0.78
N VAL A 328 -8.16 -0.48 -0.86
CA VAL A 328 -9.17 -0.55 -1.94
C VAL A 328 -8.55 -0.20 -3.30
N LEU A 329 -7.78 0.89 -3.37
CA LEU A 329 -7.09 1.30 -4.61
C LEU A 329 -6.08 0.26 -5.13
N ARG A 330 -5.51 -0.57 -4.23
CA ARG A 330 -4.60 -1.69 -4.55
C ARG A 330 -5.32 -3.00 -4.89
N GLY A 331 -6.64 -3.09 -4.71
CA GLY A 331 -7.41 -4.33 -4.87
C GLY A 331 -7.22 -5.33 -3.74
N PHE A 332 -6.79 -4.89 -2.55
CA PHE A 332 -6.72 -5.74 -1.35
C PHE A 332 -8.06 -5.79 -0.60
N LEU A 333 -8.89 -4.76 -0.77
CA LEU A 333 -10.25 -4.71 -0.25
C LEU A 333 -11.22 -4.35 -1.39
N PRO A 334 -12.38 -5.03 -1.49
CA PRO A 334 -13.38 -4.64 -2.47
C PRO A 334 -14.08 -3.33 -2.10
N LYS A 335 -14.12 -3.00 -0.81
CA LYS A 335 -14.87 -1.87 -0.24
C LYS A 335 -14.35 -1.46 1.12
N ALA A 336 -14.39 -0.16 1.40
CA ALA A 336 -14.19 0.41 2.72
C ALA A 336 -15.18 1.57 2.96
N ARG A 337 -15.73 1.67 4.18
CA ARG A 337 -16.65 2.73 4.59
C ARG A 337 -16.24 3.32 5.93
N PHE A 338 -16.22 4.65 6.01
CA PHE A 338 -15.88 5.42 7.19
C PHE A 338 -16.97 6.44 7.47
N ALA A 339 -17.40 6.52 8.72
CA ALA A 339 -18.45 7.41 9.18
C ALA A 339 -18.01 8.09 10.49
N GLY A 340 -18.72 9.14 10.88
CA GLY A 340 -18.36 9.92 12.07
C GLY A 340 -17.40 11.07 11.76
N HIS A 341 -17.49 11.63 10.55
CA HIS A 341 -16.83 12.88 10.22
C HIS A 341 -17.79 14.06 10.36
N GLY A 342 -17.25 15.28 10.48
CA GLY A 342 -18.04 16.50 10.67
C GLY A 342 -18.33 16.77 12.15
N ALA A 343 -18.77 17.99 12.45
CA ALA A 343 -19.01 18.43 13.83
C ALA A 343 -20.13 17.62 14.50
N ASN A 344 -21.10 17.13 13.72
CA ASN A 344 -22.25 16.36 14.20
C ASN A 344 -22.16 14.89 13.78
N ASN A 345 -20.97 14.40 13.40
CA ASN A 345 -20.75 13.03 12.91
C ASN A 345 -21.64 12.67 11.70
N GLU A 346 -22.07 13.67 10.94
CA GLU A 346 -23.06 13.55 9.88
C GLU A 346 -22.47 13.18 8.52
N LYS A 347 -21.14 13.21 8.41
CA LYS A 347 -20.42 12.92 7.16
C LYS A 347 -19.86 11.51 7.17
N TRP A 348 -19.86 10.90 5.99
CA TRP A 348 -19.27 9.59 5.75
C TRP A 348 -18.70 9.50 4.33
N ILE A 349 -17.76 8.60 4.16
CA ILE A 349 -17.16 8.24 2.88
C ILE A 349 -17.19 6.73 2.69
N GLU A 350 -17.44 6.31 1.46
CA GLU A 350 -17.37 4.94 1.02
C GLU A 350 -16.57 4.87 -0.27
N VAL A 351 -15.61 3.95 -0.32
CA VAL A 351 -14.77 3.69 -1.48
C VAL A 351 -14.95 2.23 -1.84
N GLN A 352 -15.33 1.96 -3.08
CA GLN A 352 -15.60 0.60 -3.53
C GLN A 352 -15.18 0.38 -4.98
N GLU A 353 -14.68 -0.80 -5.28
CA GLU A 353 -14.57 -1.26 -6.66
C GLU A 353 -15.97 -1.33 -7.28
N THR A 354 -16.08 -0.94 -8.55
CA THR A 354 -17.34 -0.99 -9.28
C THR A 354 -17.44 -2.25 -10.12
N ALA A 355 -18.65 -2.78 -10.22
CA ALA A 355 -19.01 -3.90 -11.07
C ALA A 355 -19.85 -3.43 -12.28
N ASP A 356 -20.15 -4.37 -13.18
CA ASP A 356 -21.05 -4.21 -14.32
C ASP A 356 -20.63 -3.08 -15.28
N GLN A 357 -21.56 -2.18 -15.62
CA GLN A 357 -21.37 -1.09 -16.58
C GLN A 357 -20.26 -0.09 -16.22
N TYR A 358 -19.73 -0.13 -14.99
CA TYR A 358 -18.60 0.69 -14.55
C TYR A 358 -17.34 -0.12 -14.25
N ALA A 359 -17.32 -1.42 -14.54
CA ALA A 359 -16.19 -2.30 -14.24
C ALA A 359 -14.83 -1.69 -14.64
N GLY A 360 -13.86 -1.75 -13.73
CA GLY A 360 -12.54 -1.13 -13.90
C GLY A 360 -12.42 0.29 -13.33
N ALA A 361 -13.47 0.82 -12.70
CA ALA A 361 -13.42 2.07 -11.93
C ALA A 361 -13.57 1.85 -10.42
N ILE A 362 -13.11 2.82 -9.64
CA ILE A 362 -13.33 2.87 -8.18
C ILE A 362 -14.30 4.01 -7.86
N ARG A 363 -15.43 3.68 -7.25
CA ARG A 363 -16.43 4.67 -6.85
C ARG A 363 -16.10 5.23 -5.49
N PHE A 364 -15.98 6.55 -5.43
CA PHE A 364 -15.97 7.32 -4.21
C PHE A 364 -17.37 7.88 -3.99
N THR A 365 -17.98 7.56 -2.85
CA THR A 365 -19.25 8.14 -2.40
C THR A 365 -19.02 8.89 -1.11
N ILE A 366 -19.38 10.16 -1.07
CA ILE A 366 -19.27 11.01 0.11
C ILE A 366 -20.64 11.60 0.39
N ALA A 367 -21.02 11.61 1.66
CA ALA A 367 -22.27 12.22 2.07
C ALA A 367 -22.12 13.15 3.27
N GLN A 368 -23.06 14.07 3.38
CA GLN A 368 -23.29 14.92 4.54
C GLN A 368 -24.80 14.94 4.81
N GLY A 369 -25.24 14.20 5.83
CA GLY A 369 -26.66 13.99 6.10
C GLY A 369 -27.40 13.38 4.90
N LYS A 370 -28.33 14.12 4.30
CA LYS A 370 -29.13 13.68 3.14
C LYS A 370 -28.45 13.97 1.79
N ASP A 371 -27.42 14.81 1.76
CA ASP A 371 -26.70 15.13 0.51
C ASP A 371 -25.65 14.06 0.24
N ILE A 372 -25.88 13.23 -0.77
CA ILE A 372 -24.99 12.13 -1.18
C ILE A 372 -24.45 12.44 -2.57
N ARG A 373 -23.13 12.39 -2.72
CA ARG A 373 -22.43 12.66 -3.98
C ARG A 373 -21.49 11.50 -4.28
N ASN A 374 -21.39 11.11 -5.55
CA ASN A 374 -20.48 10.04 -5.95
C ASN A 374 -19.73 10.40 -7.23
N VAL A 375 -18.52 9.86 -7.37
CA VAL A 375 -17.69 9.94 -8.58
C VAL A 375 -17.06 8.58 -8.81
N ASN A 376 -17.09 8.09 -10.05
CA ASN A 376 -16.31 6.92 -10.46
C ASN A 376 -14.96 7.41 -10.98
N VAL A 377 -13.87 6.99 -10.32
CA VAL A 377 -12.49 7.26 -10.73
C VAL A 377 -12.04 6.15 -11.66
N GLY A 378 -11.80 6.49 -12.92
CA GLY A 378 -11.45 5.55 -13.98
C GLY A 378 -9.95 5.22 -14.04
N PRO A 379 -9.54 4.34 -14.97
CA PRO A 379 -8.16 3.87 -15.10
C PRO A 379 -7.15 4.99 -15.39
N ASP A 380 -7.57 6.06 -16.07
CA ASP A 380 -6.71 7.19 -16.41
C ASP A 380 -6.30 8.01 -15.18
N ASP A 381 -7.14 8.03 -14.14
CA ASP A 381 -6.92 8.84 -12.94
C ASP A 381 -6.51 8.00 -11.72
N VAL A 382 -6.92 6.73 -11.65
CA VAL A 382 -6.75 5.89 -10.46
C VAL A 382 -5.28 5.69 -10.09
N GLY A 383 -4.37 5.67 -11.07
CA GLY A 383 -2.93 5.54 -10.82
C GLY A 383 -2.35 6.73 -10.06
N GLU A 384 -2.78 7.95 -10.39
CA GLU A 384 -2.33 9.17 -9.71
C GLU A 384 -2.93 9.28 -8.31
N VAL A 385 -4.22 8.94 -8.16
CA VAL A 385 -4.90 8.89 -6.86
C VAL A 385 -4.22 7.85 -5.96
N LEU A 386 -3.98 6.63 -6.47
CA LEU A 386 -3.25 5.59 -5.74
C LEU A 386 -1.85 6.06 -5.34
N ALA A 387 -1.10 6.68 -6.26
CA ALA A 387 0.24 7.15 -5.96
C ALA A 387 0.25 8.20 -4.83
N MET A 388 -0.72 9.11 -4.80
CA MET A 388 -0.88 10.11 -3.73
C MET A 388 -1.15 9.46 -2.37
N PHE A 389 -2.14 8.57 -2.30
CA PHE A 389 -2.47 7.85 -1.07
C PHE A 389 -1.30 6.99 -0.58
N TYR A 390 -0.62 6.31 -1.50
CA TYR A 390 0.53 5.48 -1.20
C TYR A 390 1.72 6.30 -0.67
N ARG A 391 2.05 7.45 -1.27
CA ARG A 391 3.05 8.38 -0.73
C ARG A 391 2.70 8.82 0.69
N THR A 392 1.44 9.18 0.94
CA THR A 392 0.95 9.53 2.28
C THR A 392 1.14 8.38 3.27
N CYS A 393 0.86 7.13 2.87
CA CYS A 393 1.14 5.97 3.73
C CYS A 393 2.63 5.82 4.07
N LYS A 394 3.54 6.02 3.10
CA LYS A 394 4.99 5.96 3.34
C LYS A 394 5.40 6.93 4.45
N ASP A 395 4.90 8.16 4.38
CA ASP A 395 5.23 9.19 5.38
C ASP A 395 4.63 8.88 6.75
N GLN A 396 3.35 8.47 6.80
CA GLN A 396 2.68 8.13 8.05
C GLN A 396 3.31 6.93 8.76
N LEU A 397 3.78 5.93 7.99
CA LEU A 397 4.48 4.76 8.51
C LEU A 397 5.96 5.02 8.78
N LYS A 398 6.50 6.15 8.32
CA LYS A 398 7.93 6.48 8.34
C LYS A 398 8.79 5.40 7.67
N GLU A 399 8.26 4.80 6.61
CA GLU A 399 8.88 3.69 5.90
C GLU A 399 9.20 4.09 4.44
N LYS A 400 10.46 3.90 4.06
CA LYS A 400 10.96 4.25 2.72
C LYS A 400 10.81 3.08 1.74
N ASP A 401 10.87 1.85 2.24
CA ASP A 401 10.70 0.64 1.44
C ASP A 401 9.21 0.44 1.09
N GLY A 402 8.92 0.54 -0.21
CA GLY A 402 7.57 0.32 -0.72
C GLY A 402 7.05 -1.08 -0.43
N TYR A 403 7.91 -2.10 -0.40
CA TYR A 403 7.49 -3.46 -0.11
C TYR A 403 6.94 -3.58 1.32
N LEU A 404 7.63 -3.01 2.31
CA LEU A 404 7.19 -3.03 3.70
C LEU A 404 5.90 -2.21 3.90
N VAL A 405 5.76 -1.09 3.20
CA VAL A 405 4.52 -0.29 3.18
C VAL A 405 3.36 -1.10 2.62
N ASP A 406 3.58 -1.83 1.53
CA ASP A 406 2.56 -2.68 0.92
C ASP A 406 2.15 -3.84 1.83
N GLN A 407 3.11 -4.49 2.50
CA GLN A 407 2.83 -5.52 3.51
C GLN A 407 2.03 -4.96 4.68
N ALA A 408 2.34 -3.76 5.15
CA ALA A 408 1.61 -3.10 6.24
C ALA A 408 0.16 -2.79 5.82
N ILE A 409 -0.05 -2.26 4.61
CA ILE A 409 -1.39 -1.97 4.06
C ILE A 409 -2.20 -3.26 3.91
N ARG A 410 -1.61 -4.32 3.35
CA ARG A 410 -2.24 -5.63 3.22
C ARG A 410 -2.61 -6.21 4.58
N ARG A 411 -1.73 -6.09 5.59
CA ARG A 411 -2.03 -6.52 6.96
C ARG A 411 -3.16 -5.71 7.58
N ALA A 412 -3.22 -4.40 7.36
CA ALA A 412 -4.30 -3.56 7.83
C ALA A 412 -5.65 -3.97 7.20
N ALA A 413 -5.66 -4.30 5.91
CA ALA A 413 -6.82 -4.83 5.19
C ALA A 413 -7.31 -6.17 5.77
N ASP A 414 -6.40 -7.12 6.01
CA ASP A 414 -6.73 -8.41 6.61
C ASP A 414 -7.36 -8.24 8.00
N LEU A 415 -6.76 -7.40 8.84
CA LEU A 415 -7.26 -7.11 10.19
C LEU A 415 -8.60 -6.38 10.15
N HIS A 416 -8.79 -5.47 9.19
CA HIS A 416 -10.06 -4.80 8.98
C HIS A 416 -11.17 -5.81 8.66
N THR A 417 -10.93 -6.69 7.69
CA THR A 417 -11.88 -7.73 7.27
C THR A 417 -12.26 -8.64 8.45
N LYS A 418 -11.26 -9.12 9.20
CA LYS A 418 -11.50 -9.93 10.41
C LYS A 418 -12.30 -9.18 11.48
N SER A 419 -12.01 -7.88 11.66
CA SER A 419 -12.74 -7.04 12.61
C SER A 419 -14.20 -6.84 12.21
N GLN A 420 -14.50 -6.64 10.92
CA GLN A 420 -15.88 -6.53 10.44
C GLN A 420 -16.65 -7.84 10.61
N ALA A 421 -16.07 -8.97 10.20
CA ALA A 421 -16.66 -10.29 10.38
C ALA A 421 -16.95 -10.58 11.88
N ALA A 422 -16.04 -10.20 12.78
CA ALA A 422 -16.25 -10.36 14.22
C ALA A 422 -17.38 -9.45 14.76
N LYS A 423 -17.55 -8.23 14.22
CA LYS A 423 -18.65 -7.34 14.59
C LYS A 423 -19.99 -7.88 14.11
N GLU A 424 -20.05 -8.38 12.89
CA GLU A 424 -21.24 -9.00 12.31
C GLU A 424 -21.65 -10.25 13.10
N ALA A 425 -20.69 -11.12 13.46
CA ALA A 425 -20.95 -12.29 14.30
C ALA A 425 -21.49 -11.92 15.68
N ARG A 426 -20.96 -10.87 16.32
CA ARG A 426 -21.46 -10.36 17.62
C ARG A 426 -22.83 -9.70 17.50
N GLY A 427 -23.09 -8.99 16.41
CA GLY A 427 -24.39 -8.38 16.12
C GLY A 427 -25.48 -9.41 15.80
N GLY A 428 -25.11 -10.53 15.17
CA GLY A 428 -26.02 -11.63 14.85
C GLY A 428 -26.38 -12.52 16.03
N ALA A 429 -25.49 -12.69 17.01
CA ALA A 429 -25.73 -13.53 18.19
C ALA A 429 -26.56 -12.85 19.31
N GLY A 430 -26.81 -11.54 19.20
CA GLY A 430 -27.55 -10.74 20.18
C GLY A 430 -28.91 -10.21 19.72
N GLY A 431 -29.44 -10.72 18.61
CA GLY A 431 -30.74 -10.35 18.04
C GLY A 431 -31.94 -10.91 18.81
N GLY A 432 -31.98 -10.68 20.13
CA GLY A 432 -33.23 -10.75 20.89
C GLY A 432 -34.18 -9.65 20.38
N GLN A 433 -35.36 -10.07 19.96
CA GLN A 433 -36.54 -9.27 19.63
C GLN A 433 -36.51 -7.85 20.22
N ARG A 434 -36.13 -6.86 19.42
CA ARG A 434 -36.83 -5.57 19.48
C ARG A 434 -38.07 -5.72 18.61
N GLN A 435 -39.11 -6.20 19.27
CA GLN A 435 -40.48 -6.24 18.77
C GLN A 435 -40.81 -4.85 18.22
N GLN A 436 -41.02 -4.78 16.90
CA GLN A 436 -41.67 -3.65 16.26
C GLN A 436 -43.12 -3.62 16.77
N GLY A 437 -43.35 -2.87 17.84
CA GLY A 437 -44.69 -2.57 18.33
C GLY A 437 -45.32 -1.47 17.48
N ASN A 438 -45.89 -1.86 16.33
CA ASN A 438 -47.04 -1.15 15.77
C ASN A 438 -48.23 -1.47 16.67
N GLY A 439 -48.81 -0.46 17.32
CA GLY A 439 -49.99 -0.63 18.18
C GLY A 439 -50.72 0.68 18.36
N TYR A 440 -51.70 0.92 17.48
CA TYR A 440 -52.75 1.91 17.65
C TYR A 440 -53.45 1.74 19.01
N GLY A 441 -53.69 2.85 19.71
CA GLY A 441 -54.45 2.85 20.96
C GLY A 441 -54.94 4.24 21.32
N GLN A 442 -56.01 4.69 20.67
CA GLN A 442 -56.88 5.74 21.20
C GLN A 442 -57.36 5.34 22.60
N GLN A 443 -57.32 6.26 23.56
CA GLN A 443 -58.32 6.27 24.63
C GLN A 443 -58.61 7.71 25.09
N ARG A 444 -59.82 8.15 24.72
CA ARG A 444 -60.61 9.21 25.34
C ARG A 444 -60.84 8.90 26.82
N ARG A 445 -60.83 9.93 27.67
CA ARG A 445 -61.95 10.40 28.55
C ARG A 445 -61.39 11.36 29.62
N THR A 446 -61.75 12.64 29.57
CA THR A 446 -62.80 13.31 30.37
C THR A 446 -62.56 13.28 31.87
N GLY A 447 -62.43 14.48 32.45
CA GLY A 447 -62.32 14.77 33.87
C GLY A 447 -61.73 16.17 34.02
#